data_AF-D6AAT5-F1
#
_entry.id   AF-D6AAT5-F1
#
_cell.length_a   1.000
_cell.length_b   1.000
_cell.length_c   1.000
_cell.angle_alpha   90.00
_cell.angle_beta   90.00
_cell.angle_gamma   90.00
#
_symmetry.space_group_name_H-M   'P 1'
#
loop_
_entity.id
_entity.type
_entity.pdbx_description
1 polymer ?
#
loop_
_entity_poly.entity_id
_entity_poly.type
_entity_poly.pdbx_seq_one_letter_code
_entity_poly.pdbx_strand_id
1 'polypeptide(L)' 'MTAAVPTGPIDREPLPTRGEPLPSAAEQEATLREVLAAAGVEPGAYDDRIIEWLARWEWSTVATIASWVQRAAEQPTD' A
#
# COMPACT_ATOMS: atom_id res chain seq x y z
N MET A 1 11.23 -0.81 10.22
CA MET A 1 9.81 -0.95 10.61
C MET A 1 9.04 -0.14 9.62
N THR A 2 8.18 -0.78 8.84
CA THR A 2 7.44 -0.15 7.73
C THR A 2 6.36 0.77 8.29
N ALA A 3 6.18 1.95 7.70
CA ALA A 3 5.09 2.84 8.08
C ALA A 3 3.73 2.13 7.89
N ALA A 4 2.80 2.31 8.81
CA ALA A 4 1.54 1.58 8.80
C ALA A 4 0.61 2.10 7.69
N VAL A 5 0.01 1.18 6.92
CA VAL A 5 -1.06 1.48 5.96
C VAL A 5 -2.36 1.81 6.72
N PRO A 6 -3.06 2.91 6.40
CA PRO A 6 -4.34 3.21 7.03
C PRO A 6 -5.43 2.19 6.70
N THR A 7 -6.19 1.74 7.70
CA THR A 7 -7.27 0.75 7.53
C THR A 7 -8.66 1.38 7.38
N GLY A 8 -8.79 2.70 7.52
CA GLY A 8 -10.04 3.44 7.39
C GLY A 8 -10.02 4.47 6.25
N PRO A 9 -11.12 5.22 6.03
CA PRO A 9 -11.13 6.36 5.12
C PRO A 9 -10.01 7.37 5.44
N ILE A 10 -9.42 7.95 4.38
CA ILE A 10 -8.27 8.85 4.47
C ILE A 10 -8.74 10.28 4.16
N ASP A 11 -8.83 11.13 5.18
CA ASP A 11 -9.22 12.56 5.05
C ASP A 11 -8.00 13.51 4.97
N ARG A 12 -6.82 13.01 5.34
CA ARG A 12 -5.55 13.75 5.40
C ARG A 12 -4.47 12.93 4.73
N GLU A 13 -3.47 13.61 4.18
CA GLU A 13 -2.31 12.95 3.58
C GLU A 13 -1.71 11.92 4.57
N PRO A 14 -1.62 10.63 4.18
CA PRO A 14 -1.05 9.61 5.05
C PRO A 14 0.47 9.75 5.03
N LEU A 15 1.00 10.28 6.13
CA LEU A 15 2.42 10.41 6.39
C LEU A 15 2.83 9.44 7.52
N PRO A 16 4.10 9.01 7.57
CA PRO A 16 4.62 8.29 8.72
C PRO A 16 4.43 9.08 10.02
N THR A 17 4.54 8.39 11.15
CA THR A 17 4.48 9.06 12.46
C THR A 17 5.55 10.14 12.52
N ARG A 18 5.24 11.28 13.16
CA ARG A 18 6.19 12.39 13.25
C ARG A 18 7.54 11.93 13.80
N GLY A 19 8.59 12.13 13.02
CA GLY A 19 9.96 11.73 13.37
C GLY A 19 10.40 10.38 12.79
N GLU A 20 9.48 9.63 12.17
CA GLU A 20 9.82 8.44 11.40
C GLU A 20 10.26 8.82 9.98
N PRO A 21 11.25 8.10 9.41
CA PRO A 21 11.62 8.28 8.02
C PRO A 21 10.48 7.85 7.08
N LEU A 22 10.43 8.47 5.89
CA LEU A 22 9.60 7.95 4.80
C LEU A 22 10.11 6.56 4.39
N PRO A 23 9.20 5.60 4.12
CA PRO A 23 9.59 4.31 3.58
C PRO A 23 10.40 4.45 2.29
N SER A 24 11.46 3.67 2.17
CA SER A 24 12.21 3.53 0.93
C SER A 24 11.37 2.84 -0.15
N ALA A 25 11.76 2.98 -1.42
CA ALA A 25 11.05 2.33 -2.51
C ALA A 25 10.90 0.80 -2.32
N ALA A 26 11.92 0.14 -1.76
CA ALA A 26 11.86 -1.30 -1.47
C ALA A 26 10.82 -1.63 -0.37
N GLU A 27 10.71 -0.79 0.66
CA GLU A 27 9.70 -0.95 1.72
C GLU A 27 8.27 -0.66 1.21
N GLN A 28 8.13 0.29 0.29
CA GLN A 28 6.86 0.59 -0.39
C GLN A 28 6.44 -0.58 -1.29
N GLU A 29 7.37 -1.17 -2.04
CA GLU A 29 7.12 -2.34 -2.87
C GLU A 29 6.65 -3.53 -2.03
N ALA A 30 7.39 -3.84 -0.95
CA ALA A 30 7.02 -4.89 -0.01
C ALA A 30 5.62 -4.69 0.57
N THR A 31 5.28 -3.46 0.96
CA THR A 31 3.95 -3.10 1.47
C THR A 31 2.85 -3.38 0.44
N LEU A 32 3.04 -2.97 -0.81
CA LEU A 32 2.06 -3.23 -1.88
C LEU A 32 1.87 -4.73 -2.12
N ARG A 33 2.97 -5.50 -2.18
CA ARG A 33 2.92 -6.96 -2.36
C ARG A 33 2.19 -7.65 -1.21
N GLU A 34 2.50 -7.28 0.04
CA GLU A 34 1.84 -7.83 1.23
C GLU A 34 0.34 -7.56 1.23
N VAL A 35 -0.07 -6.32 0.91
CA VAL A 35 -1.48 -5.94 0.87
C VAL A 35 -2.24 -6.64 -0.26
N LEU A 36 -1.65 -6.74 -1.45
CA LEU A 36 -2.25 -7.48 -2.57
C LEU A 36 -2.42 -8.97 -2.26
N ALA A 37 -1.40 -9.59 -1.68
CA ALA A 37 -1.46 -10.99 -1.26
C ALA A 37 -2.53 -11.22 -0.17
N ALA A 38 -2.62 -10.33 0.82
CA ALA A 38 -3.65 -10.38 1.86
C ALA A 38 -5.07 -10.21 1.28
N ALA A 39 -5.21 -9.45 0.20
CA ALA A 39 -6.46 -9.29 -0.55
C ALA A 39 -6.76 -10.46 -1.51
N GLY A 40 -5.89 -11.48 -1.58
CA GLY A 40 -6.06 -12.63 -2.47
C GLY A 40 -5.75 -12.33 -3.95
N VAL A 41 -5.01 -11.25 -4.23
CA VAL A 41 -4.56 -10.90 -5.58
C VAL A 41 -3.23 -11.57 -5.86
N GLU A 42 -3.19 -12.42 -6.88
CA GLU A 42 -1.96 -13.01 -7.43
C GLU A 42 -1.44 -12.11 -8.57
N PRO A 43 -0.31 -11.39 -8.40
CA PRO A 43 0.18 -10.47 -9.42
C PRO A 43 0.68 -11.21 -10.67
N GLY A 44 0.30 -10.71 -11.86
CA GLY A 44 0.91 -11.11 -13.12
C GLY A 44 2.19 -10.33 -13.43
N ALA A 45 2.89 -10.73 -14.50
CA ALA A 45 4.17 -10.12 -14.88
C ALA A 45 4.10 -8.61 -15.21
N TYR A 46 2.93 -8.11 -15.64
CA TYR A 46 2.77 -6.67 -15.83
C TYR A 46 2.42 -5.96 -14.53
N ASP A 47 1.66 -6.61 -13.65
CA ASP A 47 1.35 -6.09 -12.31
C ASP A 47 2.63 -5.93 -11.50
N ASP A 48 3.57 -6.87 -11.58
CA ASP A 48 4.90 -6.74 -10.98
C ASP A 48 5.62 -5.46 -11.41
N ARG A 49 5.60 -5.15 -12.71
CA ARG A 49 6.19 -3.91 -13.23
C ARG A 49 5.47 -2.67 -12.72
N ILE A 50 4.15 -2.75 -12.56
CA ILE A 50 3.35 -1.65 -12.01
C ILE A 50 3.60 -1.49 -10.52
N ILE A 51 3.75 -2.57 -9.76
CA ILE A 51 4.10 -2.54 -8.33
C ILE A 51 5.46 -1.88 -8.15
N GLU A 52 6.47 -2.30 -8.92
CA GLU A 52 7.82 -1.69 -8.90
C GLU A 52 7.79 -0.21 -9.31
N TRP A 53 6.95 0.16 -10.28
CA TRP A 53 6.79 1.54 -10.71
C TRP A 53 6.09 2.42 -9.65
N LEU A 54 4.99 1.93 -9.08
CA LEU A 54 4.25 2.60 -8.00
C LEU A 54 5.11 2.76 -6.74
N ALA A 55 5.95 1.77 -6.43
CA ALA A 55 6.83 1.81 -5.26
C ALA A 55 7.85 2.95 -5.29
N ARG A 56 8.01 3.66 -6.42
CA ARG A 56 8.93 4.82 -6.56
C ARG A 56 8.21 6.16 -6.41
N TRP A 57 6.89 6.13 -6.22
CA TRP A 57 6.09 7.32 -5.91
C TRP A 57 6.16 7.66 -4.43
N GLU A 58 5.52 8.76 -4.06
CA GLU A 58 5.40 9.23 -2.70
C GLU A 58 4.63 8.22 -1.83
N TRP A 59 5.05 8.10 -0.57
CA TRP A 59 4.37 7.24 0.42
C TRP A 59 2.88 7.53 0.52
N SER A 60 2.48 8.79 0.42
CA SER A 60 1.07 9.14 0.50
C SER A 60 0.24 8.51 -0.62
N THR A 61 0.79 8.42 -1.83
CA THR A 61 0.15 7.71 -2.95
C THR A 61 0.09 6.21 -2.68
N VAL A 62 1.23 5.60 -2.31
CA VAL A 62 1.33 4.15 -2.09
C VAL A 62 0.40 3.70 -0.97
N ALA A 63 0.44 4.37 0.17
CA ALA A 63 -0.37 4.07 1.34
C ALA A 63 -1.87 4.24 1.06
N THR A 64 -2.25 5.21 0.23
CA THR A 64 -3.65 5.42 -0.16
C THR A 64 -4.17 4.26 -1.01
N ILE A 65 -3.39 3.82 -2.02
CA ILE A 65 -3.76 2.66 -2.86
C ILE A 65 -3.83 1.39 -2.04
N ALA A 66 -2.82 1.14 -1.20
CA ALA A 66 -2.78 -0.01 -0.30
C ALA A 66 -4.00 -0.03 0.64
N SER A 67 -4.36 1.11 1.22
CA SER A 67 -5.56 1.25 2.04
C SER A 67 -6.86 0.90 1.30
N TRP A 68 -6.97 1.30 0.02
CA TRP A 68 -8.15 0.94 -0.78
C TRP A 68 -8.27 -0.55 -1.02
N VAL A 69 -7.17 -1.20 -1.39
CA VAL A 69 -7.13 -2.65 -1.63
C VAL A 69 -7.50 -3.40 -0.36
N GLN A 70 -6.88 -3.06 0.77
CA GLN A 70 -7.19 -3.69 2.06
C GLN A 70 -8.67 -3.56 2.41
N ARG A 71 -9.24 -2.35 2.35
CA ARG A 71 -10.65 -2.13 2.70
C ARG A 71 -11.61 -2.82 1.74
N ALA A 72 -11.27 -2.89 0.45
CA ALA A 72 -12.07 -3.60 -0.53
C ALA A 72 -12.12 -5.11 -0.25
N ALA A 73 -11.02 -5.69 0.23
CA ALA A 73 -10.96 -7.10 0.61
C ALA A 73 -11.70 -7.42 1.92
N GLU A 74 -11.85 -6.44 2.82
CA GLU A 74 -12.56 -6.59 4.10
C GLU A 74 -14.09 -6.44 3.97
N GLN A 75 -14.62 -5.91 2.86
CA GLN A 75 -16.06 -5.85 2.66
C GLN A 75 -16.62 -7.27 2.47
N PRO A 76 -17.61 -7.71 3.27
CA PRO A 76 -18.25 -8.99 3.06
C PRO A 76 -18.87 -9.04 1.66
N THR A 77 -18.56 -10.08 0.90
CA THR A 77 -19.31 -10.41 -0.31
C THR A 77 -20.74 -10.76 0.10
N ASP A 78 -21.71 -9.96 -0.33
CA ASP A 78 -23.14 -10.29 -0.25
C ASP A 78 -23.47 -11.59 -1.00
#